data_AF-A0A7S1H1K3-F1
#
_entry.id   AF-A0A7S1H1K3-F1
#
_cell.length_a   1.000
_cell.length_b   1.000
_cell.length_c   1.000
_cell.angle_alpha   90.00
_cell.angle_beta   90.00
_cell.angle_gamma   90.00
#
_symmetry.space_group_name_H-M   'P 1'
#
loop_
_entity.id
_entity.type
_entity.pdbx_description
1 polymer ?
#
loop_
_entity_poly.entity_id
_entity_poly.type
_entity_poly.pdbx_seq_one_letter_code
_entity_poly.pdbx_strand_id
1 'polypeptide(L)'
;MGVKSLWSILNPTGRKAEVAALGNKVVAVDASIWIVQFIKVMRNQDGSMQAGAHLKGMFHRLCKLLSLKVKPVIVFDGVMPALKRKTNEARRKLQSRSKGMITKLAEQLLRNKIKAHSLAVQDAKKEREAAARDDAENGKQKAPLDFSNPHNTSASNPPKSSGPS
;
A
#
# COMPACT_ATOMS: atom_id res chain seq x y z
N MET A 1 -4.13 5.11 -24.74
CA MET A 1 -3.71 5.52 -26.10
C MET A 1 -4.98 5.97 -26.80
N GLY A 2 -4.93 7.02 -27.63
CA GLY A 2 -6.13 7.66 -28.18
C GLY A 2 -6.37 9.07 -27.62
N VAL A 3 -7.46 9.70 -28.07
CA VAL A 3 -7.87 11.06 -27.67
C VAL A 3 -8.37 11.06 -26.23
N LYS A 4 -8.00 12.08 -25.43
CA LYS A 4 -8.45 12.22 -24.04
C LYS A 4 -9.97 12.45 -24.01
N SER A 5 -10.65 11.84 -23.05
CA SER A 5 -12.10 12.00 -22.78
C SER A 5 -13.07 11.62 -23.91
N LEU A 6 -12.60 11.23 -25.10
CA LEU A 6 -13.43 10.91 -26.27
C LEU A 6 -14.53 9.88 -25.98
N TRP A 7 -14.22 8.81 -25.23
CA TRP A 7 -15.21 7.80 -24.86
C TRP A 7 -16.36 8.36 -24.02
N SER A 8 -16.09 9.34 -23.14
CA SER A 8 -17.14 9.98 -22.34
C SER A 8 -18.15 10.73 -23.20
N ILE A 9 -17.71 11.26 -24.35
CA ILE A 9 -18.55 11.99 -25.30
C ILE A 9 -19.31 11.02 -26.20
N LEU A 10 -18.66 9.91 -26.61
CA LEU A 10 -19.27 8.92 -27.50
C LEU A 10 -20.22 7.93 -26.81
N ASN A 11 -20.10 7.74 -25.49
CA ASN A 11 -20.91 6.79 -24.71
C ASN A 11 -22.42 6.80 -25.04
N PRO A 12 -23.13 7.95 -25.18
CA PRO A 12 -24.56 7.97 -25.51
C PRO A 12 -24.90 7.36 -26.89
N THR A 13 -23.93 7.32 -27.81
CA THR A 13 -24.09 6.74 -29.16
C THR A 13 -23.71 5.25 -29.24
N GLY A 14 -23.16 4.70 -28.16
CA GLY A 14 -22.66 3.32 -28.11
C GLY A 14 -23.79 2.29 -28.11
N ARG A 15 -23.80 1.39 -29.10
CA ARG A 15 -24.72 0.24 -29.12
C ARG A 15 -24.06 -0.97 -28.48
N LYS A 16 -24.77 -1.66 -27.59
CA LYS A 16 -24.36 -2.99 -27.11
C LYS A 16 -24.59 -4.00 -28.23
N ALA A 17 -23.59 -4.82 -28.54
CA ALA A 17 -23.68 -5.93 -29.47
C ALA A 17 -23.30 -7.21 -28.74
N GLU A 18 -24.01 -8.29 -29.00
CA GLU A 18 -23.64 -9.60 -28.47
C GLU A 18 -22.35 -10.10 -29.11
N VAL A 19 -21.54 -10.81 -28.32
CA VAL A 19 -20.27 -11.38 -28.79
C VAL A 19 -20.50 -12.41 -29.92
N ALA A 20 -21.65 -13.09 -29.91
CA ALA A 20 -22.07 -14.01 -30.98
C ALA A 20 -22.24 -13.31 -32.35
N ALA A 21 -22.57 -12.01 -32.38
CA ALA A 21 -22.72 -11.25 -33.62
C ALA A 21 -21.40 -11.05 -34.40
N LEU A 22 -20.25 -11.38 -33.79
CA LEU A 22 -18.95 -11.41 -34.47
C LEU A 22 -18.67 -12.74 -35.19
N GLY A 23 -19.50 -13.77 -34.98
CA GLY A 23 -19.30 -15.10 -35.55
C GLY A 23 -19.20 -15.10 -37.08
N ASN A 24 -18.28 -15.91 -37.61
CA ASN A 24 -17.92 -16.02 -39.02
C ASN A 24 -17.36 -14.73 -39.68
N LYS A 25 -17.28 -13.59 -38.96
CA LYS A 25 -16.73 -12.34 -39.50
C LYS A 25 -15.20 -12.33 -39.47
N VAL A 26 -14.62 -11.63 -40.44
CA VAL A 26 -13.20 -11.24 -40.41
C VAL A 26 -13.07 -10.00 -39.54
N VAL A 27 -12.17 -10.02 -38.55
CA VAL A 27 -12.03 -8.94 -37.57
C VAL A 27 -10.55 -8.55 -37.46
N ALA A 28 -10.23 -7.29 -37.74
CA ALA A 28 -8.91 -6.74 -37.49
C ALA A 28 -8.67 -6.55 -35.98
N VAL A 29 -7.53 -7.03 -35.50
CA VAL A 29 -7.15 -7.01 -34.08
C VAL A 29 -5.82 -6.28 -33.92
N ASP A 30 -5.82 -5.15 -33.22
CA ASP A 30 -4.59 -4.47 -32.77
C ASP A 30 -3.90 -5.33 -31.71
N ALA A 31 -2.82 -6.02 -32.09
CA ALA A 31 -1.99 -6.78 -31.15
C ALA A 31 -0.92 -5.91 -30.47
N SER A 32 -0.56 -4.76 -31.03
CA SER A 32 0.41 -3.83 -30.43
C SER A 32 -0.09 -3.27 -29.09
N ILE A 33 -1.38 -2.95 -28.98
CA ILE A 33 -1.98 -2.57 -27.70
C ILE A 33 -2.12 -3.76 -26.75
N TRP A 34 -2.43 -4.96 -27.26
CA TRP A 34 -2.55 -6.18 -26.45
C TRP A 34 -1.24 -6.52 -25.74
N ILE A 35 -0.12 -6.58 -26.45
CA ILE A 35 1.21 -6.89 -25.88
C ILE A 35 1.55 -5.93 -24.74
N VAL A 36 1.34 -4.62 -24.95
CA VAL A 36 1.60 -3.57 -23.95
C VAL A 36 0.65 -3.65 -22.76
N GLN A 37 -0.59 -4.13 -22.94
CA GLN A 37 -1.52 -4.40 -21.84
C GLN A 37 -1.07 -5.61 -21.02
N PHE A 38 -0.80 -6.75 -21.65
CA PHE A 38 -0.44 -7.99 -20.95
C PHE A 38 0.80 -7.80 -20.08
N ILE A 39 1.86 -7.18 -20.60
CA ILE A 39 3.10 -6.87 -19.86
C ILE A 39 2.86 -5.98 -18.62
N LYS A 40 1.82 -5.15 -18.63
CA LYS A 40 1.49 -4.26 -17.50
C LYS A 40 0.54 -4.87 -16.48
N VAL A 41 -0.39 -5.68 -16.94
CA VAL A 41 -1.47 -6.25 -16.11
C VAL A 41 -1.06 -7.60 -15.51
N MET A 42 -0.37 -8.44 -16.27
CA MET A 42 0.04 -9.77 -15.81
C MET A 42 1.37 -9.66 -15.06
N ARG A 43 1.25 -9.49 -13.75
CA ARG A 43 2.36 -9.45 -12.80
C ARG A 43 2.20 -10.55 -11.77
N ASN A 44 3.33 -11.03 -11.28
CA ASN A 44 3.41 -11.98 -10.20
C ASN A 44 3.06 -11.26 -8.86
N GLN A 45 2.88 -12.03 -7.77
CA GLN A 45 2.43 -11.48 -6.47
C GLN A 45 3.45 -10.51 -5.84
N ASP A 46 4.73 -10.67 -6.15
CA ASP A 46 5.85 -9.76 -5.83
C ASP A 46 5.86 -8.46 -6.66
N GLY A 47 4.95 -8.32 -7.63
CA GLY A 47 4.89 -7.21 -8.58
C GLY A 47 5.87 -7.34 -9.76
N SER A 48 6.64 -8.43 -9.87
CA SER A 48 7.53 -8.67 -11.01
C SER A 48 6.74 -8.94 -12.30
N MET A 49 7.37 -8.69 -13.45
CA MET A 49 6.75 -8.98 -14.75
C MET A 49 6.67 -10.49 -14.97
N GLN A 50 5.48 -11.01 -15.24
CA GLN A 50 5.32 -12.44 -15.53
C GLN A 50 6.00 -12.79 -16.85
N ALA A 51 6.93 -13.76 -16.82
CA ALA A 51 7.58 -14.28 -18.01
C ALA A 51 6.54 -14.84 -19.00
N GLY A 52 6.70 -14.53 -20.29
CA GLY A 52 5.74 -14.97 -21.32
C GLY A 52 4.33 -14.36 -21.23
N ALA A 53 4.09 -13.35 -20.39
CA ALA A 53 2.77 -12.71 -20.21
C ALA A 53 2.05 -12.37 -21.53
N HIS A 54 2.79 -11.78 -22.48
CA HIS A 54 2.25 -11.43 -23.78
C HIS A 54 1.81 -12.65 -24.59
N LEU A 55 2.59 -13.74 -24.59
CA LEU A 55 2.26 -14.99 -25.29
C LEU A 55 1.04 -15.67 -24.67
N LYS A 56 1.00 -15.84 -23.34
CA LYS A 56 -0.15 -16.42 -22.62
C LYS A 56 -1.42 -15.60 -22.82
N GLY A 57 -1.32 -14.27 -22.76
CA GLY A 57 -2.43 -13.36 -23.01
C GLY A 57 -2.94 -13.41 -24.46
N MET A 58 -2.03 -13.40 -25.45
CA MET A 58 -2.37 -13.53 -26.86
C MET A 58 -3.07 -14.86 -27.12
N PHE A 59 -2.49 -15.98 -26.66
CA PHE A 59 -3.04 -17.32 -26.82
C PHE A 59 -4.49 -17.41 -26.32
N HIS A 60 -4.76 -17.02 -25.07
CA HIS A 60 -6.12 -17.06 -24.53
C HIS A 60 -7.12 -16.18 -25.30
N ARG A 61 -6.72 -14.96 -25.73
CA ARG A 61 -7.61 -14.10 -26.53
C ARG A 61 -7.87 -14.67 -27.93
N LEU A 62 -6.86 -15.25 -28.57
CA LEU A 62 -7.00 -15.89 -29.89
C LEU A 62 -7.88 -17.13 -29.80
N CYS A 63 -7.66 -18.02 -28.84
CA CYS A 63 -8.54 -19.17 -28.57
C CYS A 63 -9.99 -18.73 -28.34
N LYS A 64 -10.22 -17.64 -27.59
CA LYS A 64 -11.57 -17.13 -27.38
C LYS A 64 -12.21 -16.63 -28.68
N LEU A 65 -11.50 -15.88 -29.53
CA LEU A 65 -12.01 -15.44 -30.84
C LEU A 65 -12.31 -16.63 -31.77
N LEU A 66 -11.41 -17.61 -31.84
CA LEU A 66 -11.60 -18.82 -32.66
C LEU A 66 -12.78 -19.68 -32.17
N SER A 67 -12.98 -19.80 -30.85
CA SER A 67 -14.15 -20.50 -30.26
C SER A 67 -15.50 -19.87 -30.66
N LEU A 68 -15.49 -18.58 -31.01
CA LEU A 68 -16.64 -17.82 -31.50
C LEU A 68 -16.76 -17.86 -33.04
N LYS A 69 -15.95 -18.68 -33.72
CA LYS A 69 -15.83 -18.75 -35.20
C LYS A 69 -15.43 -17.40 -35.84
N VAL A 70 -14.80 -16.50 -35.10
CA VAL A 70 -14.23 -15.26 -35.66
C VAL A 70 -12.97 -15.60 -36.46
N LYS A 71 -12.72 -14.89 -37.56
CA LYS A 71 -11.47 -14.96 -38.34
C LYS A 71 -10.59 -13.74 -38.02
N PRO A 72 -9.71 -13.81 -37.01
CA PRO A 72 -8.91 -12.65 -36.60
C PRO A 72 -7.79 -12.37 -37.61
N VAL A 73 -7.65 -11.10 -38.00
CA VAL A 73 -6.49 -10.58 -38.75
C VAL A 73 -5.66 -9.75 -37.79
N ILE A 74 -4.43 -10.18 -37.52
CA ILE A 74 -3.58 -9.55 -36.52
C ILE A 74 -2.82 -8.37 -37.13
N VAL A 75 -3.03 -7.19 -36.57
CA VAL A 75 -2.43 -5.92 -37.03
C VAL A 75 -1.44 -5.44 -35.99
N PHE A 76 -0.25 -5.04 -36.46
CA PHE A 76 0.80 -4.45 -35.65
C PHE A 76 1.10 -3.01 -36.13
N ASP A 77 1.33 -2.10 -35.17
CA ASP A 77 1.85 -0.75 -35.42
C ASP A 77 3.22 -0.86 -36.10
N GLY A 78 3.38 -0.19 -37.25
CA GLY A 78 4.67 0.02 -37.91
C GLY A 78 5.49 1.16 -37.31
N VAL A 79 6.29 1.84 -38.13
CA VAL A 79 7.12 2.98 -37.70
C VAL A 79 6.23 4.12 -37.17
N MET A 80 6.56 4.64 -35.99
CA MET A 80 5.81 5.75 -35.38
C MET A 80 5.95 7.06 -36.21
N PRO A 81 4.84 7.67 -36.68
CA PRO A 81 4.86 8.91 -37.43
C PRO A 81 5.53 10.08 -36.68
N ALA A 82 6.15 11.00 -37.41
CA ALA A 82 6.90 12.13 -36.85
C ALA A 82 6.08 12.97 -35.85
N LEU A 83 4.81 13.25 -36.16
CA LEU A 83 3.90 14.00 -35.28
C LEU A 83 3.66 13.31 -33.92
N LYS A 84 3.55 11.97 -33.89
CA LYS A 84 3.33 11.17 -32.67
C LYS A 84 4.62 11.09 -31.82
N ARG A 85 5.80 11.26 -32.43
CA ARG A 85 7.12 11.09 -31.80
C ARG A 85 7.37 12.09 -30.66
N LYS A 86 7.32 13.40 -30.94
CA LYS A 86 7.56 14.48 -29.95
C LYS A 86 6.67 14.32 -28.71
N THR A 87 5.36 14.09 -28.93
CA THR A 87 4.37 13.90 -27.85
C THR A 87 4.62 12.63 -27.04
N ASN A 88 5.01 11.54 -27.68
CA ASN A 88 5.32 10.28 -26.99
C ASN A 88 6.59 10.40 -26.13
N GLU A 89 7.62 11.11 -26.60
CA GLU A 89 8.84 11.40 -25.86
C GLU A 89 8.58 12.31 -24.65
N ALA A 90 7.82 13.40 -24.83
CA ALA A 90 7.42 14.28 -23.73
C ALA A 90 6.68 13.49 -22.63
N ARG A 91 5.76 12.60 -23.03
CA ARG A 91 5.04 11.71 -22.10
C ARG A 91 5.97 10.70 -21.40
N ARG A 92 6.99 10.16 -22.08
CA ARG A 92 8.01 9.29 -21.47
C ARG A 92 8.86 10.07 -20.45
N LYS A 93 9.31 11.28 -20.77
CA LYS A 93 10.07 12.18 -19.88
C LYS A 93 9.27 12.56 -18.62
N LEU A 94 7.96 12.80 -18.75
CA LEU A 94 7.10 13.04 -17.59
C LEU A 94 6.99 11.79 -16.71
N GLN A 95 6.76 10.62 -17.32
CA GLN A 95 6.66 9.35 -16.58
C GLN A 95 7.94 8.96 -15.84
N SER A 96 9.14 9.23 -16.39
CA SER A 96 10.40 9.00 -15.67
C SER A 96 10.60 9.98 -14.52
N ARG A 97 10.29 11.27 -14.72
CA ARG A 97 10.32 12.29 -13.65
C ARG A 97 9.39 11.92 -12.48
N SER A 98 8.13 11.57 -12.75
CA SER A 98 7.18 11.16 -11.71
C SER A 98 7.66 9.95 -10.92
N LYS A 99 8.22 8.93 -11.59
CA LYS A 99 8.81 7.77 -10.90
C LYS A 99 9.96 8.19 -9.98
N GLY A 100 10.89 9.02 -10.47
CA GLY A 100 12.02 9.50 -9.67
C GLY A 100 11.62 10.36 -8.47
N MET A 101 10.51 11.11 -8.56
CA MET A 101 9.95 11.83 -7.41
C MET A 101 9.33 10.87 -6.39
N ILE A 102 8.57 9.86 -6.85
CA ILE A 102 7.95 8.85 -5.95
C ILE A 102 9.03 8.06 -5.20
N THR A 103 10.12 7.64 -5.86
CA THR A 103 11.20 6.91 -5.19
C THR A 103 11.92 7.76 -4.15
N LYS A 104 12.20 9.05 -4.45
CA LYS A 104 12.79 9.99 -3.48
C LYS A 104 11.88 10.25 -2.28
N LEU A 105 10.58 10.41 -2.52
CA LEU A 105 9.59 10.59 -1.45
C LEU A 105 9.49 9.33 -0.57
N ALA A 106 9.46 8.14 -1.16
CA ALA A 106 9.46 6.88 -0.42
C ALA A 106 10.73 6.72 0.45
N GLU A 107 11.90 7.08 -0.07
CA GLU A 107 13.16 7.09 0.67
C GLU A 107 13.12 8.07 1.86
N GLN A 108 12.62 9.30 1.64
CA GLN A 108 12.47 10.29 2.71
C GLN A 108 11.48 9.84 3.80
N LEU A 109 10.32 9.28 3.42
CA LEU A 109 9.34 8.75 4.35
C LEU A 109 9.90 7.57 5.17
N LEU A 110 10.64 6.66 4.53
CA LEU A 110 11.31 5.55 5.20
C LEU A 110 12.39 6.04 6.17
N ARG A 111 13.24 6.97 5.74
CA ARG A 111 14.28 7.61 6.59
C ARG A 111 13.67 8.28 7.83
N ASN A 112 12.54 8.97 7.66
CA ASN A 112 11.84 9.63 8.77
C ASN A 112 11.23 8.60 9.75
N LYS A 113 10.62 7.52 9.24
CA LYS A 113 10.12 6.42 10.10
C LYS A 113 11.23 5.74 10.89
N ILE A 114 12.39 5.45 10.26
CA ILE A 114 13.54 4.84 10.94
C ILE A 114 14.05 5.75 12.06
N LYS A 115 14.20 7.06 11.80
CA LYS A 115 14.61 8.03 12.83
C LYS A 115 13.65 8.06 14.01
N ALA A 116 12.34 8.21 13.75
CA ALA A 116 11.32 8.24 14.79
C ALA A 116 11.32 6.95 15.63
N HIS A 117 11.43 5.78 14.99
CA HIS A 117 11.53 4.50 15.68
C HIS A 117 12.82 4.39 16.52
N SER A 118 13.96 4.85 16.01
CA SER A 118 15.22 4.81 16.77
C SER A 118 15.19 5.70 18.02
N LEU A 119 14.52 6.85 17.97
CA LEU A 119 14.33 7.72 19.13
C LEU A 119 13.41 7.05 20.15
N ALA A 120 12.24 6.57 19.74
CA ALA A 120 11.31 5.87 20.62
C ALA A 120 11.94 4.64 21.32
N VAL A 121 12.80 3.89 20.63
CA VAL A 121 13.55 2.78 21.24
C VAL A 121 14.63 3.26 22.21
N GLN A 122 15.31 4.38 21.93
CA GLN A 122 16.28 4.96 22.87
C GLN A 122 15.58 5.50 24.12
N ASP A 123 14.45 6.17 23.97
CA ASP A 123 13.71 6.75 25.09
C ASP A 123 13.09 5.64 25.96
N ALA A 124 12.45 4.64 25.36
CA ALA A 124 12.00 3.44 26.09
C ALA A 124 13.14 2.65 26.76
N LYS A 125 14.38 2.72 26.22
CA LYS A 125 15.56 2.13 26.87
C LYS A 125 16.00 2.97 28.07
N LYS A 126 16.04 4.30 27.96
CA LYS A 126 16.35 5.21 29.08
C LYS A 126 15.32 5.09 30.20
N GLU A 127 14.04 5.00 29.88
CA GLU A 127 12.95 4.78 30.86
C GLU A 127 13.16 3.47 31.64
N ARG A 128 13.49 2.38 30.94
CA ARG A 128 13.83 1.09 31.58
C ARG A 128 15.10 1.15 32.42
N GLU A 129 16.13 1.87 31.97
CA GLU A 129 17.38 2.06 32.71
C GLU A 129 17.23 2.99 33.92
N ALA A 130 16.26 3.93 33.89
CA ALA A 130 15.92 4.78 35.03
C ALA A 130 15.15 3.99 36.09
N ALA A 131 14.07 3.29 35.70
CA ALA A 131 13.29 2.45 36.62
C ALA A 131 14.17 1.41 37.33
N ALA A 132 15.09 0.76 36.61
CA ALA A 132 16.02 -0.20 37.18
C ALA A 132 17.07 0.40 38.16
N ARG A 133 17.27 1.73 38.15
CA ARG A 133 18.11 2.44 39.14
C ARG A 133 17.29 2.80 40.38
N ASP A 134 16.06 3.27 40.20
CA ASP A 134 15.15 3.62 41.29
C ASP A 134 14.84 2.38 42.17
N ASP A 135 14.62 1.21 41.54
CA ASP A 135 14.46 -0.07 42.25
C ASP A 135 15.71 -0.48 43.05
N ALA A 136 16.91 -0.20 42.52
CA ALA A 136 18.18 -0.53 43.18
C ALA A 136 18.52 0.42 44.34
N GLU A 137 18.01 1.66 44.31
CA GLU A 137 18.20 2.64 45.38
C GLU A 137 17.21 2.41 46.52
N ASN A 138 15.94 2.16 46.19
CA ASN A 138 14.87 1.87 47.17
C ASN A 138 15.06 0.51 47.89
N GLY A 139 15.78 -0.44 47.26
CA GLY A 139 16.14 -1.73 47.85
C GLY A 139 17.08 -1.66 49.06
N LYS A 140 17.72 -0.52 49.34
CA LYS A 140 18.64 -0.36 50.50
C LYS A 140 17.97 0.12 51.79
N GLN A 141 16.67 0.45 51.77
CA GLN A 141 15.98 1.11 52.89
C GLN A 141 14.82 0.29 53.49
N LYS A 142 15.01 -1.03 53.68
CA LYS A 142 14.15 -1.85 54.55
C LYS A 142 14.97 -2.82 55.42
N ALA A 143 15.43 -2.33 56.56
CA ALA A 143 15.79 -3.18 57.70
C ALA A 143 14.50 -3.63 58.44
N PRO A 144 14.45 -4.83 59.05
CA PRO A 144 13.27 -5.30 59.77
C PRO A 144 13.03 -4.50 61.06
N LEU A 145 11.76 -4.20 61.37
CA LEU A 145 11.36 -3.58 62.63
C LEU A 145 11.17 -4.64 63.72
N ASP A 146 11.83 -4.46 64.86
CA ASP A 146 11.72 -5.32 66.05
C ASP A 146 10.56 -4.84 66.97
N PHE A 147 9.92 -5.79 67.67
CA PHE A 147 8.74 -5.57 68.51
C PHE A 147 9.05 -5.90 69.98
N SER A 148 9.23 -4.88 70.85
CA SER A 148 9.31 -5.12 72.30
C SER A 148 8.99 -3.92 73.23
N ASN A 149 7.69 -3.77 73.54
CA ASN A 149 7.12 -3.50 74.88
C ASN A 149 7.27 -2.06 75.53
N PRO A 150 6.66 -1.73 76.72
CA PRO A 150 5.59 -0.71 76.75
C PRO A 150 5.60 0.28 77.96
N HIS A 151 4.46 0.98 78.17
CA HIS A 151 4.13 1.96 79.26
C HIS A 151 4.82 3.34 79.14
N ASN A 152 4.24 4.47 79.60
CA ASN A 152 3.25 4.67 80.68
C ASN A 152 2.20 5.80 80.41
N THR A 153 1.16 5.81 81.24
CA THR A 153 -0.02 6.71 81.43
C THR A 153 0.27 8.23 81.45
N SER A 154 -0.69 9.16 81.28
CA SER A 154 -1.93 9.30 82.07
C SER A 154 -2.90 10.42 81.60
N ALA A 155 -4.20 10.29 81.99
CA ALA A 155 -5.26 11.32 82.19
C ALA A 155 -5.54 12.40 81.10
N SER A 156 -6.77 12.84 80.77
CA SER A 156 -8.18 12.54 81.12
C SER A 156 -9.09 13.23 80.04
N ASN A 157 -10.44 13.28 80.03
CA ASN A 157 -11.51 12.80 80.91
C ASN A 157 -12.83 12.61 80.09
N PRO A 158 -13.78 11.73 80.45
CA PRO A 158 -15.07 11.53 79.75
C PRO A 158 -16.27 12.08 80.59
N PRO A 159 -17.55 11.74 80.33
CA PRO A 159 -18.29 11.43 79.08
C PRO A 159 -19.58 12.27 78.91
N LYS A 160 -20.34 12.05 77.81
CA LYS A 160 -21.82 11.79 77.73
C LYS A 160 -22.39 12.27 76.37
N SER A 161 -22.92 11.36 75.53
CA SER A 161 -24.37 11.10 75.29
C SER A 161 -25.18 12.36 74.94
N SER A 162 -25.99 12.41 73.88
CA SER A 162 -26.90 11.35 73.41
C SER A 162 -27.37 11.55 71.95
N GLY A 163 -27.97 10.51 71.34
CA GLY A 163 -28.98 10.70 70.29
C GLY A 163 -30.35 11.02 70.91
N PRO A 164 -31.49 10.62 70.32
CA PRO A 164 -31.70 10.02 68.99
C PRO A 164 -32.83 10.71 68.18
N SER A 165 -33.05 10.25 66.94
CA SER A 165 -34.33 10.00 66.23
C SER A 165 -34.16 10.17 64.73
#